data_AF-A0A7U3GQD9-F1
#
_entry.id   AF-A0A7U3GQD9-F1
#
_cell.length_a   1.000
_cell.length_b   1.000
_cell.length_c   1.000
_cell.angle_alpha   90.00
_cell.angle_beta   90.00
_cell.angle_gamma   90.00
#
_symmetry.space_group_name_H-M   'P 1'
#
loop_
_entity.id
_entity.type
_entity.pdbx_description
1 polymer ?
#
loop_
_entity_poly.entity_id
_entity_poly.type
_entity_poly.pdbx_seq_one_letter_code
_entity_poly.pdbx_strand_id
1 'polypeptide(L)'
;MKLTKERITYITESYSQFLEMINGKIGVTPSDQPMYVRNGTYTGWVKNPSVIKPGWSIYDPYNMSWVSVRNVTYLTGAYPVYNIYTNGTNDYIVNGALTDVKIA
;
A
#
# COMPACT_ATOMS: atom_id res chain seq x y z
N MET A 1 -11.17 1.38 -27.83
CA MET A 1 -11.21 2.12 -26.56
C MET A 1 -10.02 3.06 -26.53
N LYS A 2 -10.23 4.39 -26.50
CA LYS A 2 -9.13 5.36 -26.41
C LYS A 2 -8.57 5.33 -24.98
N LEU A 3 -7.28 5.10 -24.82
CA LEU A 3 -6.58 5.29 -23.55
C LEU A 3 -6.62 6.79 -23.23
N THR A 4 -7.59 7.22 -22.41
CA THR A 4 -7.55 8.54 -21.81
C THR A 4 -6.33 8.60 -20.92
N LYS A 5 -5.45 9.57 -21.19
CA LYS A 5 -4.25 9.86 -20.40
C LYS A 5 -4.69 10.06 -18.95
N GLU A 6 -4.47 9.05 -18.10
CA GLU A 6 -4.80 9.15 -16.69
C GLU A 6 -3.98 10.30 -16.09
N ARG A 7 -4.68 11.24 -15.44
CA ARG A 7 -4.02 12.38 -14.80
C ARG A 7 -3.47 11.90 -13.47
N ILE A 8 -2.24 11.40 -13.49
CA ILE A 8 -1.51 11.12 -12.25
C ILE A 8 -1.24 12.47 -11.58
N THR A 9 -1.91 12.72 -10.46
CA THR A 9 -1.65 13.88 -9.62
C THR A 9 -0.84 13.40 -8.42
N TYR A 10 0.42 13.80 -8.34
CA TYR A 10 1.26 13.54 -7.18
C TYR A 10 1.08 14.68 -6.17
N ILE A 11 0.58 14.37 -4.99
CA ILE A 11 0.64 15.29 -3.84
C ILE A 11 1.89 14.91 -3.06
N THR A 12 2.74 15.89 -2.76
CA THR A 12 3.88 15.71 -1.86
C THR A 12 3.51 16.24 -0.49
N GLU A 13 3.40 15.33 0.47
CA GLU A 13 3.24 15.65 1.89
C GLU A 13 4.44 15.12 2.64
N SER A 14 4.90 15.85 3.65
CA SER A 14 5.97 15.39 4.55
C SER A 14 5.33 14.67 5.72
N TYR A 15 5.52 13.35 5.79
CA TYR A 15 5.12 12.56 6.96
C TYR A 15 6.31 12.33 7.88
N SER A 16 6.04 12.32 9.19
CA SER A 16 7.04 12.10 10.24
C SER A 16 7.31 10.61 10.53
N GLN A 17 6.46 9.73 9.98
CA GLN A 17 6.50 8.29 10.22
C GLN A 17 6.19 7.51 8.95
N PHE A 18 6.97 6.45 8.73
CA PHE A 18 6.78 5.47 7.68
C PHE A 18 6.75 4.07 8.26
N LEU A 19 6.03 3.18 7.59
CA LEU A 19 5.95 1.78 7.92
C LEU A 19 6.62 1.00 6.80
N GLU A 20 7.71 0.33 7.14
CA GLU A 20 8.48 -0.52 6.25
C GLU A 20 8.09 -1.99 6.45
N MET A 21 7.79 -2.69 5.35
CA MET A 21 7.42 -4.10 5.34
C MET A 21 8.13 -4.87 4.24
N ILE A 22 8.15 -6.19 4.38
CA ILE A 22 8.68 -7.14 3.39
C ILE A 22 10.15 -6.81 3.08
N ASN A 23 10.97 -6.71 4.14
CA ASN A 23 12.41 -6.41 4.03
C ASN A 23 12.72 -5.14 3.22
N GLY A 24 12.06 -4.01 3.53
CA GLY A 24 12.33 -2.76 2.83
C GLY A 24 11.63 -2.57 1.49
N LYS A 25 10.92 -3.60 0.98
CA LYS A 25 10.27 -3.49 -0.34
C LYS A 25 9.07 -2.57 -0.34
N ILE A 26 8.36 -2.44 0.78
CA ILE A 26 7.17 -1.61 0.88
C ILE A 26 7.42 -0.56 1.96
N GLY A 27 7.43 0.71 1.57
CA GLY A 27 7.41 1.85 2.47
C GLY A 27 6.12 2.63 2.25
N VAL A 28 5.25 2.66 3.25
CA VAL A 28 3.95 3.34 3.19
C VAL A 28 3.71 4.17 4.45
N THR A 29 2.79 5.13 4.37
CA THR A 29 2.31 5.81 5.57
C THR A 29 1.59 4.82 6.50
N PRO A 30 1.71 4.96 7.83
CA PRO A 30 1.00 4.09 8.78
C PRO A 30 -0.53 4.19 8.71
N SER A 31 -1.05 5.26 8.09
CA SER A 31 -2.48 5.59 7.95
C SER A 31 -2.84 5.89 6.50
N ASP A 32 -4.12 5.70 6.17
CA ASP A 32 -4.76 6.12 4.91
C ASP A 32 -4.06 5.64 3.64
N GLN A 33 -3.41 4.48 3.72
CA GLN A 33 -2.84 3.78 2.57
C GLN A 33 -3.38 2.35 2.54
N PRO A 34 -4.61 2.12 2.01
CA PRO A 34 -5.22 0.80 2.04
C PRO A 34 -4.37 -0.27 1.36
N MET A 35 -4.33 -1.47 1.93
CA MET A 35 -3.62 -2.61 1.37
C MET A 35 -4.50 -3.86 1.36
N TYR A 36 -4.41 -4.65 0.28
CA TYR A 36 -5.12 -5.93 0.22
C TYR A 36 -4.30 -7.02 0.91
N VAL A 37 -4.83 -7.56 2.00
CA VAL A 37 -4.10 -8.45 2.91
C VAL A 37 -4.88 -9.73 3.17
N ARG A 38 -4.15 -10.75 3.65
CA ARG A 38 -4.75 -11.93 4.28
C ARG A 38 -3.99 -12.36 5.53
N ASN A 39 -4.68 -13.03 6.42
CA ASN A 39 -4.13 -13.75 7.57
C ASN A 39 -4.94 -15.04 7.80
N GLY A 40 -4.76 -15.70 8.95
CA GLY A 40 -5.45 -16.96 9.24
C GLY A 40 -6.98 -16.90 9.31
N THR A 41 -7.58 -15.72 9.48
CA THR A 41 -9.04 -15.55 9.67
C THR A 41 -9.68 -14.50 8.76
N TYR A 42 -8.88 -13.72 8.02
CA TYR A 42 -9.35 -12.59 7.24
C TYR A 42 -8.63 -12.51 5.89
N THR A 43 -9.37 -12.11 4.85
CA THR A 43 -8.84 -11.70 3.55
C THR A 43 -9.64 -10.50 3.08
N GLY A 44 -8.97 -9.39 2.80
CA GLY A 44 -9.65 -8.14 2.43
C GLY A 44 -8.77 -6.90 2.54
N TRP A 45 -9.41 -5.75 2.35
CA TRP A 45 -8.75 -4.44 2.43
C TRP A 45 -8.59 -3.98 3.87
N VAL A 46 -7.35 -3.65 4.23
CA VAL A 46 -7.01 -2.97 5.47
C VAL A 46 -6.69 -1.52 5.15
N LYS A 47 -7.50 -0.59 5.66
CA LYS A 47 -7.36 0.85 5.40
C LYS A 47 -6.05 1.45 5.93
N ASN A 48 -5.66 1.06 7.14
CA ASN A 48 -4.49 1.61 7.83
C ASN A 48 -3.39 0.54 7.95
N PRO A 49 -2.24 0.68 7.27
CA PRO A 49 -1.15 -0.30 7.33
C PRO A 49 -0.60 -0.57 8.73
N SER A 50 -0.74 0.38 9.66
CA SER A 50 -0.31 0.25 11.06
C SER A 50 -0.84 -0.98 11.81
N VAL A 51 -1.94 -1.58 11.34
CA VAL A 51 -2.51 -2.79 11.95
C VAL A 51 -1.90 -4.10 11.40
N ILE A 52 -1.15 -4.04 10.30
CA ILE A 52 -0.52 -5.20 9.66
C ILE A 52 0.60 -5.73 10.57
N LYS A 53 0.66 -7.06 10.71
CA LYS A 53 1.58 -7.74 11.63
C LYS A 53 2.40 -8.81 10.92
N PRO A 54 3.57 -9.19 11.46
CA PRO A 54 4.26 -10.41 11.05
C PRO A 54 3.32 -11.62 11.06
N GLY A 55 3.43 -12.47 10.04
CA GLY A 55 2.54 -13.62 9.82
C GLY A 55 1.34 -13.33 8.92
N TRP A 56 1.04 -12.06 8.62
CA TRP A 56 0.07 -11.70 7.58
C TRP A 56 0.72 -11.80 6.20
N SER A 57 -0.06 -11.64 5.13
CA SER A 57 0.45 -11.55 3.77
C SER A 57 -0.23 -10.43 3.00
N ILE A 58 0.51 -9.82 2.09
CA ILE A 58 0.03 -8.77 1.19
C ILE A 58 -0.07 -9.37 -0.21
N TYR A 59 -1.13 -9.04 -0.94
CA TYR A 59 -1.33 -9.58 -2.28
C TYR A 59 -0.42 -8.90 -3.30
N ASP A 60 0.27 -9.72 -4.08
CA ASP A 60 1.05 -9.33 -5.26
C ASP A 60 0.30 -9.74 -6.52
N PRO A 61 -0.37 -8.79 -7.20
CA PRO A 61 -1.16 -9.08 -8.39
C PRO A 61 -0.28 -9.36 -9.61
N TYR A 62 0.99 -8.92 -9.64
CA TYR A 62 1.88 -9.16 -10.76
C TYR A 62 2.27 -10.64 -10.82
N ASN A 63 2.62 -11.22 -9.67
CA ASN A 63 2.95 -12.64 -9.55
C ASN A 63 1.75 -13.53 -9.19
N MET A 64 0.55 -12.95 -9.07
CA MET A 64 -0.68 -13.62 -8.61
C MET A 64 -0.45 -14.42 -7.31
N SER A 65 0.30 -13.83 -6.38
CA SER A 65 0.79 -14.53 -5.19
C SER A 65 0.61 -13.69 -3.93
N TRP A 66 0.84 -14.30 -2.77
CA TRP A 66 0.76 -13.62 -1.48
C TRP A 66 2.13 -13.58 -0.84
N VAL A 67 2.61 -12.38 -0.55
CA VAL A 67 3.93 -12.16 0.01
C VAL A 67 3.81 -12.03 1.52
N SER A 68 4.49 -12.91 2.25
CA SER A 68 4.44 -12.94 3.71
C SER A 68 5.16 -11.73 4.31
N VAL A 69 4.48 -11.05 5.23
CA VAL A 69 5.06 -10.03 6.09
C VAL A 69 5.84 -10.73 7.19
N ARG A 70 7.17 -10.60 7.17
CA ARG A 70 8.06 -11.18 8.18
C ARG A 70 8.47 -10.18 9.26
N ASN A 71 8.55 -8.91 8.87
CA ASN A 71 8.90 -7.79 9.72
C ASN A 71 8.01 -6.58 9.39
N VAL A 72 7.84 -5.74 10.39
CA VAL A 72 7.21 -4.43 10.29
C VAL A 72 8.06 -3.47 11.10
N THR A 73 8.62 -2.46 10.46
CA THR A 73 9.52 -1.49 11.09
C THR A 73 8.93 -0.10 10.96
N TYR A 74 8.80 0.62 12.08
CA TYR A 74 8.46 2.04 12.05
C TYR A 74 9.73 2.86 11.87
N LEU A 75 9.78 3.64 10.81
CA LEU A 75 10.84 4.60 10.54
C LEU A 75 10.36 5.99 10.92
N THR A 76 11.16 6.72 11.68
CA THR A 76 10.90 8.12 12.05
C THR A 76 11.81 9.04 11.27
N GLY A 77 11.28 10.14 10.74
CA GLY A 77 12.01 11.09 9.93
C GLY A 77 11.09 11.90 9.02
N ALA A 78 11.62 12.90 8.33
CA ALA A 78 10.85 13.64 7.33
C ALA A 78 10.98 12.96 5.96
N TYR A 79 9.91 12.31 5.51
CA TYR A 79 9.90 11.60 4.23
C TYR A 79 8.87 12.23 3.28
N PRO A 80 9.26 12.56 2.03
CA PRO A 80 8.31 12.95 1.01
C PRO A 80 7.46 11.73 0.62
N VAL A 81 6.14 11.91 0.63
CA VAL A 81 5.16 10.86 0.31
C VAL A 81 4.47 11.22 -0.98
N TYR A 82 4.21 10.22 -1.80
CA TYR A 82 3.49 10.36 -3.06
C TYR A 82 2.22 9.52 -3.00
N ASN A 83 1.10 10.13 -3.36
CA ASN A 83 -0.15 9.41 -3.58
C ASN A 83 -0.53 9.51 -5.06
N ILE A 84 -1.09 8.43 -5.59
CA ILE A 84 -1.61 8.37 -6.96
C ILE A 84 -3.13 8.40 -6.88
N TYR A 85 -3.74 9.22 -7.71
CA TYR A 85 -5.19 9.24 -7.90
C TYR A 85 -5.48 8.82 -9.34
N THR A 86 -6.31 7.79 -9.49
CA THR A 86 -6.80 7.34 -10.80
C THR A 86 -8.31 7.55 -10.89
N ASN A 87 -8.82 7.66 -12.11
CA ASN A 87 -10.26 7.89 -12.37
C ASN A 87 -11.08 6.58 -12.39
N GLY A 88 -10.45 5.43 -12.12
CA GLY A 88 -11.05 4.09 -12.17
C GLY A 88 -11.36 3.52 -10.79
N THR A 89 -11.09 2.23 -10.57
CA THR A 89 -11.16 1.54 -9.27
C THR A 89 -10.27 2.17 -8.19
N ASN A 90 -9.39 3.08 -8.60
CA ASN A 90 -8.49 3.86 -7.75
C ASN A 90 -7.49 3.01 -6.96
N ASP A 91 -7.18 1.83 -7.51
CA ASP A 91 -6.12 0.94 -7.06
C ASP A 91 -4.90 0.98 -7.98
N TYR A 92 -3.75 0.70 -7.37
CA TYR A 92 -2.47 0.64 -8.05
C TYR A 92 -1.51 -0.30 -7.34
N ILE A 93 -0.39 -0.58 -8.00
CA ILE A 93 0.63 -1.50 -7.51
C ILE A 93 1.82 -0.68 -7.00
N VAL A 94 2.21 -0.87 -5.74
CA VAL A 94 3.44 -0.31 -5.15
C VAL A 94 4.40 -1.45 -4.85
N ASN A 95 5.51 -1.52 -5.59
CA ASN A 95 6.56 -2.53 -5.40
C ASN A 95 6.05 -3.98 -5.30
N GLY A 96 5.04 -4.31 -6.12
CA GLY A 96 4.41 -5.63 -6.13
C GLY A 96 3.34 -5.83 -5.06
N ALA A 97 2.89 -4.80 -4.36
CA ALA A 97 1.71 -4.88 -3.49
C ALA A 97 0.51 -4.18 -4.12
N LEU A 98 -0.66 -4.82 -4.05
CA LEU A 98 -1.92 -4.19 -4.41
C LEU A 98 -2.34 -3.20 -3.31
N THR A 99 -2.42 -1.93 -3.69
CA THR A 99 -2.69 -0.81 -2.78
C THR A 99 -3.81 0.06 -3.27
N ASP A 100 -4.37 0.80 -2.31
CA ASP A 100 -5.32 1.88 -2.46
C ASP A 100 -6.66 1.42 -3.03
N VAL A 101 -7.66 1.21 -2.18
CA VAL A 101 -9.04 1.28 -2.64
C VAL A 101 -9.64 2.46 -1.89
N LYS A 102 -9.67 3.61 -2.56
CA LYS A 102 -10.42 4.77 -2.06
C LYS A 102 -11.90 4.46 -2.26
N ILE A 103 -12.50 3.79 -1.28
CA ILE A 103 -13.95 3.67 -1.20
C ILE A 103 -14.48 5.09 -0.99
N ALA A 104 -15.33 5.54 -1.92
CA ALA A 104 -16.01 6.84 -1.84
C ALA A 104 -16.88 6.96 -0.58
#